data_AF-A0A919K245-F1
#
_entry.id   AF-A0A919K245-F1
#
_cell.length_a   1.000
_cell.length_b   1.000
_cell.length_c   1.000
_cell.angle_alpha   90.00
_cell.angle_beta   90.00
_cell.angle_gamma   90.00
#
_symmetry.space_group_name_H-M   'P 1'
#
loop_
_entity.id
_entity.type
_entity.pdbx_description
1 polymer ?
#
loop_
_entity_poly.entity_id
_entity_poly.type
_entity_poly.pdbx_seq_one_letter_code
_entity_poly.pdbx_strand_id
1 'polypeptide(L)' 'MLRNALFATASRLPNADVGVVIWGVYVEIEGVHLDPEHGRIVLELDEDALPAAIRRAADE' A
#
# COMPACT_ATOMS: atom_id res chain seq x y z
N MET A 1 14.69 11.06 6.50
CA MET A 1 13.64 11.37 7.51
C MET A 1 12.24 10.97 7.04
N LEU A 2 11.79 11.35 5.84
CA LEU A 2 10.45 10.99 5.32
C LEU A 2 10.15 9.47 5.28
N ARG A 3 11.12 8.64 4.87
CA ARG A 3 11.01 7.17 4.82
C ARG A 3 10.69 6.53 6.18
N ASN A 4 11.34 7.00 7.25
CA ASN A 4 11.10 6.45 8.59
C ASN A 4 9.74 6.89 9.15
N ALA A 5 9.27 8.09 8.80
CA ALA A 5 7.96 8.58 9.20
C ALA A 5 6.84 7.75 8.54
N LEU A 6 6.96 7.45 7.24
CA LEU A 6 5.96 6.65 6.54
C LEU A 6 5.85 5.24 7.12
N PHE A 7 6.97 4.57 7.39
CA PHE A 7 6.97 3.24 8.01
C PHE A 7 6.42 3.28 9.45
N ALA A 8 6.83 4.26 10.26
CA ALA A 8 6.37 4.38 11.64
C ALA A 8 4.87 4.69 11.73
N THR A 9 4.30 5.41 10.77
CA THR A 9 2.86 5.65 10.70
C THR A 9 2.13 4.40 10.25
N ALA A 10 2.57 3.77 9.15
CA ALA A 10 1.91 2.60 8.58
C ALA A 10 1.95 1.36 9.53
N SER A 11 3.06 1.14 10.23
CA SER A 11 3.20 0.07 11.24
C SER A 11 2.38 0.29 12.52
N ARG A 12 1.88 1.51 12.77
CA ARG A 12 1.05 1.87 13.93
C ARG A 12 -0.45 1.87 13.62
N LEU A 13 -0.83 1.49 12.41
CA LEU A 13 -2.22 1.46 11.95
C LEU A 13 -2.71 0.02 11.75
N PRO A 14 -2.66 -0.88 12.76
CA PRO A 14 -3.37 -2.15 12.64
C PRO A 14 -4.87 -1.85 12.68
N ASN A 15 -5.59 -2.20 11.59
CA ASN A 15 -7.03 -2.04 11.43
C ASN A 15 -7.55 -0.59 11.32
N ALA A 16 -6.75 0.35 10.84
CA ALA A 16 -7.29 1.66 10.48
C ALA A 16 -7.78 1.64 9.03
N ASP A 17 -8.95 2.21 8.76
CA ASP A 17 -9.49 2.53 7.41
C ASP A 17 -8.49 3.44 6.67
N VAL A 18 -7.41 2.87 6.17
CA VAL A 18 -6.29 3.59 5.58
C VAL A 18 -6.05 3.00 4.22
N GLY A 19 -6.19 3.86 3.22
CA GLY A 19 -6.03 3.51 1.83
C GLY A 19 -5.19 4.54 1.10
N VAL A 20 -4.81 4.18 -0.11
CA VAL A 20 -4.10 5.05 -1.05
C VAL A 20 -5.03 5.42 -2.18
N VAL A 21 -4.91 6.65 -2.69
CA VAL A 21 -5.63 7.05 -3.90
C VAL A 21 -4.71 6.86 -5.10
N ILE A 22 -5.04 5.89 -5.95
CA ILE A 22 -4.34 5.62 -7.21
C ILE A 22 -5.26 6.01 -8.35
N TRP A 23 -4.84 7.00 -9.14
CA TRP A 23 -5.62 7.51 -10.29
C TRP A 23 -7.07 7.89 -9.96
N GLY A 24 -7.29 8.46 -8.77
CA GLY A 24 -8.62 8.88 -8.31
C GLY A 24 -9.47 7.78 -7.70
N VAL A 25 -8.95 6.56 -7.58
CA VAL A 25 -9.61 5.45 -6.89
C VAL A 25 -8.97 5.24 -5.54
N TYR A 26 -9.79 5.25 -4.48
CA TYR A 26 -9.36 4.87 -3.14
C TYR A 26 -9.26 3.35 -3.06
N VAL A 27 -8.10 2.86 -2.61
CA VAL A 27 -7.81 1.44 -2.44
C VAL A 27 -7.36 1.24 -1.00
N GLU A 28 -8.02 0.34 -0.29
CA GLU A 28 -7.68 0.02 1.09
C GLU A 28 -6.35 -0.74 1.17
N ILE A 29 -5.55 -0.42 2.19
CA ILE A 29 -4.31 -1.15 2.49
C ILE A 29 -4.64 -2.26 3.48
N GLU A 30 -4.46 -3.51 3.06
CA GLU A 30 -4.68 -4.68 3.91
C GLU A 30 -3.46 -5.02 4.78
N GLY A 31 -2.26 -4.68 4.28
CA GLY A 31 -1.01 -5.07 4.90
C GLY A 31 0.10 -4.05 4.68
N VAL A 32 0.98 -3.92 5.67
CA VAL A 32 2.18 -3.09 5.59
C VAL A 32 3.34 -3.90 6.12
N HIS A 33 4.35 -4.14 5.28
CA HIS A 33 5.57 -4.81 5.71
C HIS A 33 6.82 -4.11 5.18
N LEU A 34 7.95 -4.37 5.84
CA LEU A 34 9.26 -3.91 5.39
C LEU A 34 9.89 -5.01 4.55
N ASP A 35 10.27 -4.70 3.32
CA ASP A 35 11.16 -5.53 2.52
C ASP A 35 12.60 -5.29 3.01
N PRO A 36 13.22 -6.26 3.70
CA PRO A 36 14.55 -6.11 4.28
C PRO A 36 15.67 -6.13 3.23
N GLU A 37 15.45 -6.73 2.06
CA GLU A 37 16.47 -6.82 1.00
C GLU A 37 16.65 -5.47 0.31
N HIS A 38 15.55 -4.78 0.03
CA HIS A 38 15.58 -3.50 -0.69
C HIS A 38 15.41 -2.28 0.23
N GLY A 39 15.13 -2.52 1.52
CA GLY A 39 14.79 -1.47 2.47
C GLY A 39 13.54 -0.69 2.07
N ARG A 40 12.57 -1.34 1.43
CA ARG A 40 11.35 -0.69 0.94
C ARG A 40 10.20 -0.96 1.88
N ILE A 41 9.27 -0.01 1.95
CA ILE A 41 7.97 -0.25 2.59
C ILE A 41 7.08 -0.79 1.49
N VAL A 42 6.50 -1.95 1.74
CA VAL A 42 5.54 -2.59 0.84
C VAL A 42 4.16 -2.41 1.44
N LEU A 43 3.23 -1.94 0.62
CA LEU A 43 1.82 -1.81 0.94
C LEU A 43 1.09 -2.89 0.16
N GLU A 44 0.45 -3.80 0.87
CA GLU A 44 -0.44 -4.81 0.29
C GLU A 44 -1.82 -4.18 0.15
N LEU A 45 -2.39 -4.29 -1.04
CA LEU A 45 -3.69 -3.72 -1.40
C LEU A 45 -4.66 -4.87 -1.67
N ASP A 46 -5.94 -4.65 -1.36
CA ASP A 46 -6.99 -5.57 -1.80
C ASP A 46 -7.05 -5.56 -3.33
N GLU A 47 -6.71 -6.69 -3.94
CA GLU A 47 -6.69 -6.86 -5.39
C GLU A 47 -8.10 -6.72 -6.00
N ASP A 48 -9.14 -7.10 -5.26
CA ASP A 48 -10.53 -6.99 -5.71
C ASP A 48 -11.01 -5.53 -5.69
N ALA A 49 -10.38 -4.67 -4.89
CA ALA A 49 -10.62 -3.23 -4.85
C ALA A 49 -9.90 -2.46 -5.99
N LEU A 50 -8.94 -3.09 -6.68
CA LEU A 50 -8.22 -2.44 -7.76
C LEU A 50 -9.07 -2.37 -9.05
N PRO A 51 -9.18 -1.18 -9.68
CA PRO A 51 -9.76 -1.07 -11.01
C PRO A 51 -9.06 -2.01 -12.00
N ALA A 52 -9.85 -2.63 -12.88
CA ALA A 52 -9.33 -3.58 -13.89
C ALA A 52 -8.17 -3.01 -14.73
N ALA A 53 -8.15 -1.69 -14.97
CA ALA A 53 -7.06 -1.01 -15.67
C ALA A 53 -5.73 -1.01 -14.88
N ILE A 54 -5.79 -0.89 -13.55
CA ILE A 54 -4.61 -0.94 -12.68
C ILE A 54 -4.13 -2.38 -12.53
N ARG A 55 -5.06 -3.34 -12.35
CA ARG A 55 -4.71 -4.79 -12.29
C ARG A 55 -3.93 -5.23 -13.53
N ARG A 56 -4.45 -4.91 -14.72
CA ARG A 56 -3.76 -5.21 -15.99
C ARG A 56 -2.37 -4.58 -16.11
N ALA A 57 -2.18 -3.37 -15.59
CA ALA A 57 -0.88 -2.69 -15.63
C ALA A 57 0.11 -3.22 -14.58
N ALA A 58 -0.37 -3.92 -13.55
CA ALA A 58 0.45 -4.61 -12.56
C ALA A 58 0.84 -6.03 -13.01
N ASP A 59 0.00 -6.68 -13.81
CA ASP A 59 0.27 -8.00 -14.42
C ASP A 59 1.25 -7.94 -15.61
N GLU A 60 1.35 -6.79 -16.29
CA GLU A 60 2.30 -6.51 -17.38
C GLU A 60 3.71 -6.13 -16.86
#